data_AF-A0A3N5PMX0-F1
#
_entry.id   AF-A0A3N5PMX0-F1
#
_cell.length_a   1.000
_cell.length_b   1.000
_cell.length_c   1.000
_cell.angle_alpha   90.00
_cell.angle_beta   90.00
_cell.angle_gamma   90.00
#
_symmetry.space_group_name_H-M   'P 1'
#
loop_
_entity.id
_entity.type
_entity.pdbx_description
1 polymer ?
#
loop_
_entity_poly.entity_id
_entity_poly.type
_entity_poly.pdbx_seq_one_letter_code
_entity_poly.pdbx_strand_id
1 'polypeptide(L)'
;MIAIAGWLWLHPADQPDNTAPGSKNGFARITAQLGTVLHLKDAVWSSPGGLTAGSRFPAGTLALASGVAQVELDSGTDIIMQGPCELQVLSVDSAQLLMGSVVVQVAELSDSFALNTPDAMIIDEGTEYAVSLDGEATEVHVFDGTVLWKPTNATAEQPGDRIEAGEARRYLRTRPIQGNRIPLGMRQFVRKIEQSVQQGEGGALLAYDGFENLVGRLQRGRSGFGWSGGWVTNYQAHGSTGTIVDARNDAVFGIPRAGRRLLQLSSGESIWRDLEHPLVMEPGRVYYLSFIGQRHSAKNESGRFLQVSLCSNDRHPRPRSQKELGFGITTDGFPFVKSDGKITQSAPPTDDDTVFLYVGKIVVSSERLAQIYLRIYRTGEAVDQQEPMAWTTVGMPTACEAALPRVRLTVGESAIFDIDELKIGTTWYSVTGVTSCHGVQGSAPAQTDRIGTQ
;
A
#
# COMPACT_ATOMS: atom_id res chain seq x y z
N MET A 1 63.06 -92.69 -18.42
CA MET A 1 61.84 -93.42 -18.03
C MET A 1 61.84 -93.57 -16.52
N ILE A 2 60.93 -92.89 -15.83
CA ILE A 2 60.16 -93.33 -14.65
C ILE A 2 59.22 -92.15 -14.35
N ALA A 3 57.93 -92.47 -14.31
CA ALA A 3 56.84 -91.56 -13.99
C ALA A 3 56.63 -91.47 -12.46
N ILE A 4 55.73 -90.57 -12.04
CA ILE A 4 54.72 -90.71 -10.96
C ILE A 4 54.66 -89.51 -9.98
N ALA A 5 53.52 -88.81 -10.12
CA ALA A 5 52.57 -88.28 -9.13
C ALA A 5 52.98 -87.32 -8.00
N GLY A 6 52.18 -86.25 -7.88
CA GLY A 6 51.92 -85.51 -6.65
C GLY A 6 50.79 -84.50 -6.86
N TRP A 7 49.74 -84.59 -6.04
CA TRP A 7 48.41 -84.02 -6.25
C TRP A 7 48.25 -82.54 -5.87
N LEU A 8 47.40 -81.85 -6.66
CA LEU A 8 46.24 -81.02 -6.29
C LEU A 8 46.35 -80.08 -5.07
N TRP A 9 46.40 -78.76 -5.30
CA TRP A 9 45.63 -77.76 -4.55
C TRP A 9 45.23 -76.63 -5.51
N LEU A 10 43.92 -76.38 -5.61
CA LEU A 10 43.35 -75.27 -6.38
C LEU A 10 43.47 -73.97 -5.58
N HIS A 11 44.21 -73.01 -6.10
CA HIS A 11 43.94 -71.58 -5.90
C HIS A 11 43.96 -70.90 -7.28
N PRO A 12 42.86 -70.30 -7.75
CA PRO A 12 42.90 -69.47 -8.95
C PRO A 12 43.75 -68.22 -8.68
N ALA A 13 44.54 -67.87 -9.69
CA ALA A 13 45.52 -66.80 -9.68
C ALA A 13 44.91 -65.42 -9.40
N ASP A 14 45.63 -64.65 -8.59
CA ASP A 14 45.50 -63.19 -8.49
C ASP A 14 45.62 -62.56 -9.88
N GLN A 15 44.54 -61.90 -10.32
CA GLN A 15 44.55 -60.94 -11.41
C GLN A 15 44.39 -59.55 -10.80
N PRO A 16 45.27 -58.58 -11.11
CA PRO A 16 45.27 -57.29 -10.45
C PRO A 16 43.98 -56.51 -10.73
N ASP A 17 43.39 -56.04 -9.63
CA ASP A 17 42.21 -55.20 -9.54
C ASP A 17 42.44 -53.91 -10.32
N ASN A 18 41.80 -53.79 -11.49
CA ASN A 18 41.77 -52.53 -12.25
C ASN A 18 40.71 -51.63 -11.62
N THR A 19 40.95 -51.18 -10.40
CA THR A 19 40.14 -50.16 -9.71
C THR A 19 40.59 -48.78 -10.21
N ALA A 20 40.01 -48.35 -11.33
CA ALA A 20 39.90 -46.93 -11.58
C ALA A 20 39.10 -46.30 -10.42
N PRO A 21 39.56 -45.20 -9.80
CA PRO A 21 38.77 -44.53 -8.78
C PRO A 21 37.49 -44.02 -9.45
N GLY A 22 36.36 -44.64 -9.07
CA GLY A 22 35.03 -44.18 -9.47
C GLY A 22 34.89 -42.72 -9.12
N SER A 23 34.84 -41.88 -10.16
CA SER A 23 34.57 -40.46 -10.06
C SER A 23 33.25 -40.28 -9.30
N LYS A 24 33.35 -39.80 -8.06
CA LYS A 24 32.21 -39.28 -7.32
C LYS A 24 31.81 -37.94 -7.96
N ASN A 25 31.17 -38.00 -9.11
CA ASN A 25 30.40 -36.87 -9.62
C ASN A 25 29.11 -36.76 -8.81
N GLY A 26 29.22 -36.19 -7.62
CA GLY A 26 28.10 -35.53 -6.97
C GLY A 26 27.77 -34.29 -7.80
N PHE A 27 26.99 -34.46 -8.88
CA PHE A 27 26.32 -33.33 -9.49
C PHE A 27 25.34 -32.79 -8.44
N ALA A 28 25.69 -31.66 -7.83
CA ALA A 28 24.73 -30.83 -7.14
C ALA A 28 23.53 -30.69 -8.09
N ARG A 29 22.32 -31.05 -7.63
CA ARG A 29 21.09 -30.81 -8.40
C ARG A 29 21.06 -29.32 -8.74
N ILE A 30 21.32 -28.98 -9.99
CA ILE A 30 21.08 -27.64 -10.50
C ILE A 30 19.56 -27.51 -10.50
N THR A 31 19.00 -26.93 -9.44
CA THR A 31 17.60 -26.51 -9.44
C THR A 31 17.48 -25.40 -10.47
N ALA A 32 16.67 -25.64 -11.51
CA ALA A 32 16.38 -24.65 -12.52
C ALA A 32 15.90 -23.37 -11.82
N GLN A 33 16.60 -22.27 -12.10
CA GLN A 33 16.19 -20.95 -11.66
C GLN A 33 15.00 -20.53 -12.51
N LEU A 34 13.99 -19.94 -11.89
CA LEU A 34 12.72 -19.59 -12.54
C LEU A 34 12.50 -18.09 -12.66
N GLY A 35 13.30 -17.27 -11.97
CA GLY A 35 13.18 -15.83 -12.02
C GLY A 35 14.31 -15.08 -11.32
N THR A 36 14.23 -13.76 -11.37
CA THR A 36 15.20 -12.80 -10.84
C THR A 36 14.50 -11.78 -9.96
N VAL A 37 15.11 -11.40 -8.83
CA VAL A 37 14.65 -10.24 -8.05
C VAL A 37 15.13 -8.97 -8.73
N LEU A 38 14.22 -8.10 -9.18
CA LEU A 38 14.56 -6.86 -9.87
C LEU A 38 14.80 -5.72 -8.88
N HIS A 39 13.82 -5.44 -8.02
CA HIS A 39 13.83 -4.30 -7.12
C HIS A 39 13.38 -4.68 -5.72
N LEU A 40 13.97 -4.04 -4.72
CA LEU A 40 13.64 -4.19 -3.31
C LEU A 40 13.55 -2.80 -2.69
N LYS A 41 12.48 -2.55 -1.95
CA LYS A 41 12.33 -1.34 -1.12
C LYS A 41 11.92 -1.76 0.27
N ASP A 42 12.76 -1.45 1.26
CA ASP A 42 12.55 -1.77 2.68
C ASP A 42 12.17 -3.25 2.92
N ALA A 43 12.61 -4.12 2.01
CA ALA A 43 12.19 -5.51 1.92
C ALA A 43 12.88 -6.35 2.99
N VAL A 44 12.07 -7.04 3.80
CA VAL A 44 12.55 -7.98 4.82
C VAL A 44 11.96 -9.35 4.51
N TRP A 45 12.81 -10.29 4.09
CA TRP A 45 12.42 -11.67 3.87
C TRP A 45 12.36 -12.45 5.18
N SER A 46 11.40 -13.35 5.30
CA SER A 46 11.24 -14.22 6.48
C SER A 46 12.29 -15.34 6.55
N SER A 47 12.92 -15.69 5.43
CA SER A 47 13.94 -16.74 5.35
C SER A 47 15.35 -16.24 5.69
N PRO A 48 16.18 -17.03 6.41
CA PRO A 48 17.58 -16.68 6.67
C PRO A 48 18.38 -16.55 5.37
N GLY A 49 19.11 -15.44 5.21
CA GLY A 49 19.92 -15.20 4.00
C GLY A 49 19.12 -14.71 2.78
N GLY A 50 17.99 -14.02 3.02
CA GLY A 50 17.02 -13.56 2.03
C GLY A 50 17.57 -12.95 0.73
N LEU A 51 16.70 -12.85 -0.28
CA LEU A 51 17.09 -12.48 -1.63
C LEU A 51 17.48 -11.00 -1.74
N THR A 52 18.51 -10.72 -2.54
CA THR A 52 18.94 -9.36 -2.90
C THR A 52 18.57 -9.06 -4.35
N ALA A 53 18.50 -7.78 -4.73
CA ALA A 53 18.31 -7.39 -6.12
C ALA A 53 19.41 -8.02 -7.02
N GLY A 54 19.00 -8.52 -8.19
CA GLY A 54 19.81 -9.30 -9.11
C GLY A 54 19.93 -10.79 -8.76
N SER A 55 19.46 -11.23 -7.59
CA SER A 55 19.50 -12.65 -7.21
C SER A 55 18.51 -13.47 -8.03
N ARG A 56 18.94 -14.65 -8.48
CA ARG A 56 18.09 -15.66 -9.08
C ARG A 56 17.41 -16.50 -7.99
N PHE A 57 16.19 -16.96 -8.26
CA PHE A 57 15.49 -17.88 -7.36
C PHE A 57 14.92 -19.10 -8.12
N PRO A 58 14.92 -20.30 -7.51
CA PRO A 58 14.23 -21.48 -8.03
C PRO A 58 12.76 -21.49 -7.62
N ALA A 59 12.03 -22.56 -7.99
CA ALA A 59 10.72 -22.84 -7.40
C ALA A 59 10.78 -22.89 -5.87
N GLY A 60 9.75 -22.36 -5.22
CA GLY A 60 9.68 -22.29 -3.76
C GLY A 60 8.92 -21.08 -3.24
N THR A 61 8.91 -20.94 -1.92
CA THR A 61 8.18 -19.87 -1.24
C THR A 61 9.04 -18.62 -1.09
N LEU A 62 8.52 -17.51 -1.60
CA LEU A 62 8.96 -16.15 -1.34
C LEU A 62 8.08 -15.60 -0.21
N ALA A 63 8.66 -15.47 0.99
CA ALA A 63 7.97 -14.98 2.18
C ALA A 63 8.52 -13.60 2.56
N LEU A 64 7.77 -12.54 2.24
CA LEU A 64 8.14 -11.16 2.49
C LEU A 64 7.40 -10.65 3.73
N ALA A 65 8.12 -10.35 4.82
CA ALA A 65 7.54 -9.87 6.07
C ALA A 65 7.13 -8.39 6.03
N SER A 66 7.93 -7.55 5.36
CA SER A 66 7.69 -6.12 5.18
C SER A 66 8.37 -5.59 3.92
N GLY A 67 8.03 -4.36 3.54
CA GLY A 67 8.54 -3.70 2.34
C GLY A 67 7.88 -4.18 1.06
N VAL A 68 8.55 -3.93 -0.06
CA VAL A 68 8.10 -4.29 -1.40
C VAL A 68 9.22 -4.98 -2.17
N ALA A 69 8.89 -6.06 -2.85
CA ALA A 69 9.81 -6.77 -3.73
C ALA A 69 9.19 -6.92 -5.13
N GLN A 70 9.93 -6.53 -6.16
CA GLN A 70 9.60 -6.85 -7.55
C GLN A 70 10.46 -8.01 -8.00
N VAL A 71 9.81 -9.07 -8.49
CA VAL A 71 10.46 -10.24 -9.06
C VAL A 71 9.96 -10.43 -10.49
N GLU A 72 10.85 -10.86 -11.36
CA GLU A 72 10.54 -11.19 -12.76
C GLU A 72 10.73 -12.69 -12.94
N LEU A 73 9.72 -13.38 -13.46
CA LEU A 73 9.84 -14.77 -13.89
C LEU A 73 10.44 -14.82 -15.29
N ASP A 74 11.13 -15.92 -15.62
CA ASP A 74 11.77 -16.11 -16.94
C ASP A 74 10.79 -16.13 -18.12
N SER A 75 9.50 -16.29 -17.84
CA SER A 75 8.42 -16.12 -18.80
C SER A 75 8.23 -14.67 -19.25
N GLY A 76 8.78 -13.69 -18.53
CA GLY A 76 8.51 -12.26 -18.71
C GLY A 76 7.34 -11.73 -17.86
N THR A 77 6.92 -12.48 -16.84
CA THR A 77 5.92 -12.02 -15.86
C THR A 77 6.60 -11.30 -14.70
N ASP A 78 6.27 -10.02 -14.53
CA ASP A 78 6.63 -9.22 -13.36
C ASP A 78 5.61 -9.41 -12.24
N ILE A 79 6.09 -9.70 -11.04
CA ILE A 79 5.27 -9.81 -9.83
C ILE A 79 5.82 -8.87 -8.77
N ILE A 80 4.98 -7.95 -8.30
CA ILE A 80 5.29 -7.04 -7.21
C ILE A 80 4.56 -7.49 -5.96
N MET A 81 5.33 -7.85 -4.93
CA MET A 81 4.85 -8.34 -3.64
C MET A 81 4.91 -7.23 -2.59
N GLN A 82 3.85 -7.05 -1.81
CA GLN A 82 3.84 -6.13 -0.66
C GLN A 82 3.75 -6.88 0.67
N GLY A 83 4.74 -6.71 1.54
CA GLY A 83 4.79 -7.39 2.83
C GLY A 83 3.67 -6.92 3.79
N PRO A 84 3.03 -7.83 4.57
CA PRO A 84 3.32 -9.26 4.66
C PRO A 84 2.69 -10.01 3.47
N CYS A 85 3.49 -10.83 2.79
CA CYS A 85 3.03 -11.62 1.65
C CYS A 85 3.81 -12.93 1.55
N GLU A 86 3.09 -14.02 1.26
CA GLU A 86 3.68 -15.32 0.96
C GLU A 86 3.20 -15.77 -0.43
N LEU A 87 4.16 -15.89 -1.35
CA LEU A 87 3.95 -16.33 -2.72
C LEU A 87 4.80 -17.57 -2.97
N GLN A 88 4.18 -18.66 -3.41
CA GLN A 88 4.88 -19.86 -3.81
C GLN A 88 5.02 -19.90 -5.32
N VAL A 89 6.24 -19.78 -5.83
CA VAL A 89 6.54 -19.92 -7.26
C VAL A 89 6.56 -21.40 -7.60
N LEU A 90 5.70 -21.82 -8.54
CA LEU A 90 5.53 -23.23 -8.94
C LEU A 90 6.33 -23.54 -10.21
N SER A 91 6.25 -22.64 -11.19
CA SER A 91 6.89 -22.73 -12.52
C SER A 91 7.12 -21.33 -13.07
N VAL A 92 7.66 -21.23 -14.31
CA VAL A 92 7.84 -19.93 -14.99
C VAL A 92 6.52 -19.24 -15.34
N ASP A 93 5.43 -20.01 -15.46
CA ASP A 93 4.09 -19.59 -15.89
C ASP A 93 3.03 -19.72 -14.78
N SER A 94 3.41 -20.11 -13.57
CA SER A 94 2.45 -20.24 -12.46
C SER A 94 3.05 -20.00 -11.08
N ALA A 95 2.26 -19.34 -10.24
CA ALA A 95 2.51 -19.17 -8.81
C ALA A 95 1.25 -19.42 -7.99
N GLN A 96 1.40 -19.58 -6.69
CA GLN A 96 0.31 -19.67 -5.73
C GLN A 96 0.46 -18.59 -4.67
N LEU A 97 -0.52 -17.70 -4.57
CA LEU A 97 -0.62 -16.73 -3.49
C LEU A 97 -1.21 -17.40 -2.27
N LEU A 98 -0.46 -17.43 -1.17
CA LEU A 98 -0.88 -18.03 0.10
C LEU A 98 -1.48 -16.98 1.04
N MET A 99 -0.93 -15.76 1.02
CA MET A 99 -1.49 -14.59 1.69
C MET A 99 -0.87 -13.28 1.18
N GLY A 100 -1.56 -12.18 1.45
CA GLY A 100 -1.06 -10.83 1.20
C GLY A 100 -1.51 -10.29 -0.15
N SER A 101 -0.73 -9.37 -0.72
CA SER A 101 -1.11 -8.66 -1.94
C SER A 101 0.02 -8.71 -2.97
N VAL A 102 -0.36 -8.98 -4.22
CA VAL A 102 0.54 -8.95 -5.37
C VAL A 102 -0.06 -8.15 -6.52
N VAL A 103 0.81 -7.50 -7.29
CA VAL A 103 0.50 -7.04 -8.66
C VAL A 103 1.20 -7.97 -9.62
N VAL A 104 0.51 -8.39 -10.65
CA VAL A 104 1.03 -9.20 -11.73
C VAL A 104 0.94 -8.37 -13.01
N GLN A 105 2.06 -8.29 -13.73
CA GLN A 105 2.16 -7.67 -15.03
C GLN A 105 2.78 -8.67 -15.99
N VAL A 106 2.00 -9.11 -16.97
CA VAL A 106 2.44 -10.07 -17.98
C VAL A 106 2.82 -9.32 -19.25
N ALA A 107 4.02 -9.57 -19.78
CA ALA A 107 4.46 -8.93 -21.02
C ALA A 107 3.57 -9.36 -22.21
N GLU A 108 3.32 -8.45 -23.16
CA GLU A 108 2.42 -8.72 -24.31
C GLU A 108 2.83 -9.95 -25.16
N LEU A 109 4.11 -10.34 -25.13
CA LEU A 109 4.65 -11.46 -25.90
C LEU A 109 4.84 -12.75 -25.08
N SER A 110 4.48 -12.74 -23.79
CA SER A 110 4.59 -13.93 -22.93
C SER A 110 3.36 -14.83 -23.01
N ASP A 111 3.57 -16.13 -22.79
CA ASP A 111 2.48 -17.10 -22.66
C ASP A 111 1.61 -16.79 -21.42
N SER A 112 0.39 -17.35 -21.36
CA SER A 112 -0.56 -17.11 -20.27
C SER A 112 0.02 -17.45 -18.90
N PHE A 113 -0.16 -16.57 -17.91
CA PHE A 113 0.25 -16.79 -16.52
C PHE A 113 -0.93 -17.19 -15.63
N ALA A 114 -0.73 -18.16 -14.74
CA ALA A 114 -1.76 -18.63 -13.80
C ALA A 114 -1.38 -18.35 -12.33
N LEU A 115 -2.14 -17.48 -11.67
CA LEU A 115 -2.04 -17.25 -10.23
C LEU A 115 -3.10 -18.06 -9.48
N ASN A 116 -2.65 -19.02 -8.69
CA ASN A 116 -3.50 -19.84 -7.84
C ASN A 116 -3.72 -19.18 -6.48
N THR A 117 -4.93 -19.28 -5.95
CA THR A 117 -5.27 -19.02 -4.54
C THR A 117 -5.87 -20.29 -3.95
N PRO A 118 -6.09 -20.38 -2.62
CA PRO A 118 -6.80 -21.51 -2.03
C PRO A 118 -8.19 -21.73 -2.65
N ASP A 119 -8.80 -20.65 -3.14
CA ASP A 119 -10.22 -20.60 -3.50
C ASP A 119 -10.45 -20.69 -5.02
N ALA A 120 -9.45 -20.32 -5.83
CA ALA A 120 -9.55 -20.29 -7.30
C ALA A 120 -8.21 -20.30 -8.03
N MET A 121 -8.29 -20.50 -9.34
CA MET A 121 -7.24 -20.20 -10.31
C MET A 121 -7.61 -18.93 -11.06
N ILE A 122 -6.68 -17.97 -11.13
CA ILE A 122 -6.80 -16.73 -11.88
C ILE A 122 -5.90 -16.87 -13.12
N ILE A 123 -6.51 -16.82 -14.29
CA ILE A 123 -5.81 -16.98 -15.57
C ILE A 123 -5.71 -15.61 -16.22
N ASP A 124 -4.48 -15.23 -16.57
CA ASP A 124 -4.17 -14.00 -17.28
C ASP A 124 -4.27 -14.20 -18.81
N GLU A 125 -4.94 -13.27 -19.48
CA GLU A 125 -5.03 -13.16 -20.95
C GLU A 125 -4.25 -11.94 -21.51
N GLY A 126 -3.13 -11.56 -20.89
CA GLY A 126 -2.26 -10.43 -21.29
C GLY A 126 -2.62 -9.12 -20.57
N THR A 127 -2.32 -9.05 -19.26
CA THR A 127 -3.00 -8.12 -18.35
C THR A 127 -2.05 -7.52 -17.31
N GLU A 128 -2.45 -6.36 -16.78
CA GLU A 128 -1.99 -5.85 -15.49
C GLU A 128 -3.12 -5.95 -14.46
N TYR A 129 -2.95 -6.78 -13.45
CA TYR A 129 -3.96 -6.99 -12.41
C TYR A 129 -3.33 -7.15 -11.03
N ALA A 130 -4.14 -6.93 -10.01
CA ALA A 130 -3.73 -7.14 -8.64
C ALA A 130 -4.67 -8.07 -7.88
N VAL A 131 -4.08 -8.83 -6.96
CA VAL A 131 -4.78 -9.79 -6.13
C VAL A 131 -4.44 -9.54 -4.68
N SER A 132 -5.46 -9.43 -3.85
CA SER A 132 -5.34 -9.38 -2.39
C SER A 132 -6.03 -10.60 -1.80
N LEU A 133 -5.30 -11.37 -1.00
CA LEU A 133 -5.78 -12.59 -0.35
C LEU A 133 -5.65 -12.47 1.16
N ASP A 134 -6.78 -12.59 1.85
CA ASP A 134 -6.83 -12.69 3.31
C ASP A 134 -7.49 -14.00 3.78
N GLY A 135 -7.82 -14.08 5.07
CA GLY A 135 -8.44 -15.26 5.67
C GLY A 135 -9.89 -15.50 5.24
N GLU A 136 -10.58 -14.47 4.72
CA GLU A 136 -12.01 -14.45 4.45
C GLU A 136 -12.34 -14.39 2.96
N ALA A 137 -11.51 -13.73 2.15
CA ALA A 137 -11.82 -13.40 0.77
C ALA A 137 -10.57 -13.27 -0.12
N THR A 138 -10.81 -13.39 -1.42
CA THR A 138 -9.89 -12.94 -2.47
C THR A 138 -10.51 -11.75 -3.19
N GLU A 139 -9.73 -10.70 -3.38
CA GLU A 139 -10.09 -9.56 -4.21
C GLU A 139 -9.21 -9.52 -5.46
N VAL A 140 -9.82 -9.30 -6.60
CA VAL A 140 -9.16 -9.19 -7.91
C VAL A 140 -9.50 -7.84 -8.52
N HIS A 141 -8.46 -7.12 -8.94
CA HIS A 141 -8.54 -5.76 -9.47
C HIS A 141 -7.83 -5.71 -10.81
N VAL A 142 -8.55 -5.44 -11.90
CA VAL A 142 -7.98 -5.48 -13.26
C VAL A 142 -7.76 -4.06 -13.76
N PHE A 143 -6.51 -3.71 -14.03
CA PHE A 143 -6.15 -2.36 -14.47
C PHE A 143 -6.11 -2.22 -15.98
N ASP A 144 -5.57 -3.22 -16.66
CA ASP A 144 -5.46 -3.30 -18.11
C ASP A 144 -5.56 -4.77 -18.54
N GLY A 145 -6.22 -5.06 -19.67
CA GLY A 145 -6.46 -6.44 -20.12
C GLY A 145 -7.69 -7.11 -19.49
N THR A 146 -7.62 -8.43 -19.28
CA THR A 146 -8.74 -9.23 -18.77
C THR A 146 -8.23 -10.48 -18.04
N VAL A 147 -8.86 -10.79 -16.90
CA VAL A 147 -8.59 -12.03 -16.17
C VAL A 147 -9.82 -12.92 -16.11
N LEU A 148 -9.58 -14.22 -16.02
CA LEU A 148 -10.60 -15.23 -15.82
C LEU A 148 -10.45 -15.87 -14.44
N TRP A 149 -11.46 -15.70 -13.59
CA TRP A 149 -11.56 -16.35 -12.29
C TRP A 149 -12.23 -17.72 -12.43
N LYS A 150 -11.53 -18.79 -12.03
CA LYS A 150 -12.05 -20.17 -12.00
C LYS A 150 -12.01 -20.74 -10.58
N PRO A 151 -13.15 -20.92 -9.91
CA PRO A 151 -13.19 -21.54 -8.59
C PRO A 151 -12.57 -22.94 -8.60
N THR A 152 -11.79 -23.31 -7.58
CA THR A 152 -11.11 -24.62 -7.52
C THR A 152 -12.08 -25.81 -7.51
N ASN A 153 -13.31 -25.60 -7.01
CA ASN A 153 -14.36 -26.61 -6.94
C ASN A 153 -15.39 -26.51 -8.09
N ALA A 154 -15.12 -25.74 -9.13
CA ALA A 154 -16.03 -25.62 -10.27
C ALA A 154 -16.01 -26.89 -11.12
N THR A 155 -17.19 -27.36 -11.54
CA THR A 155 -17.30 -28.39 -12.59
C THR A 155 -16.85 -27.81 -13.93
N ALA A 156 -16.31 -28.65 -14.83
CA ALA A 156 -15.80 -28.23 -16.15
C ALA A 156 -16.83 -27.48 -17.03
N GLU A 157 -18.12 -27.59 -16.72
CA GLU A 157 -19.23 -26.92 -17.41
C GLU A 157 -19.60 -25.54 -16.84
N GLN A 158 -19.02 -25.13 -15.69
CA GLN A 158 -19.29 -23.81 -15.12
C GLN A 158 -18.39 -22.75 -15.77
N PRO A 159 -18.96 -21.72 -16.42
CA PRO A 159 -18.17 -20.62 -16.97
C PRO A 159 -17.50 -19.86 -15.81
N GLY A 160 -16.21 -19.58 -15.95
CA GLY A 160 -15.49 -18.72 -15.01
C GLY A 160 -16.02 -17.28 -15.04
N ASP A 161 -15.72 -16.50 -14.02
CA ASP A 161 -16.08 -15.08 -13.96
C ASP A 161 -14.99 -14.26 -14.67
N ARG A 162 -15.37 -13.58 -15.76
CA ARG A 162 -14.45 -12.78 -16.56
C ARG A 162 -14.49 -11.34 -16.04
N ILE A 163 -13.34 -10.80 -15.69
CA ILE A 163 -13.18 -9.48 -15.10
C ILE A 163 -12.36 -8.63 -16.06
N GLU A 164 -12.96 -7.57 -16.57
CA GLU A 164 -12.36 -6.69 -17.58
C GLU A 164 -11.63 -5.52 -16.91
N ALA A 165 -10.74 -4.86 -17.68
CA ALA A 165 -10.08 -3.63 -17.26
C ALA A 165 -11.08 -2.59 -16.73
N GLY A 166 -10.73 -1.96 -15.60
CA GLY A 166 -11.63 -1.03 -14.92
C GLY A 166 -12.55 -1.70 -13.89
N GLU A 167 -12.61 -3.03 -13.85
CA GLU A 167 -13.46 -3.76 -12.91
C GLU A 167 -12.66 -4.42 -11.77
N ALA A 168 -13.34 -4.59 -10.64
CA ALA A 168 -12.85 -5.41 -9.53
C ALA A 168 -13.95 -6.31 -8.98
N ARG A 169 -13.55 -7.44 -8.40
CA ARG A 169 -14.42 -8.43 -7.79
C ARG A 169 -13.87 -8.90 -6.46
N ARG A 170 -14.77 -9.13 -5.50
CA ARG A 170 -14.49 -9.79 -4.22
C ARG A 170 -15.22 -11.12 -4.15
N TYR A 171 -14.46 -12.18 -3.93
CA TYR A 171 -14.95 -13.54 -3.74
C TYR A 171 -14.74 -13.94 -2.29
N LEU A 172 -15.82 -14.25 -1.58
CA LEU A 172 -15.70 -14.80 -0.22
C LEU A 172 -15.22 -16.25 -0.31
N ARG A 173 -14.33 -16.67 0.58
CA ARG A 173 -13.87 -18.07 0.70
C ARG A 173 -15.03 -19.05 0.89
N THR A 174 -16.08 -18.63 1.58
CA THR A 174 -17.30 -19.42 1.77
C THR A 174 -18.18 -19.52 0.52
N ARG A 175 -17.97 -18.65 -0.47
CA ARG A 175 -18.74 -18.56 -1.72
C ARG A 175 -17.85 -18.11 -2.90
N PRO A 176 -16.87 -18.93 -3.33
CA PRO A 176 -15.91 -18.53 -4.35
C PRO A 176 -16.48 -18.46 -5.77
N ILE A 177 -17.72 -18.94 -5.97
CA ILE A 177 -18.38 -18.99 -7.28
C ILE A 177 -19.00 -17.64 -7.67
N GLN A 178 -19.38 -16.81 -6.69
CA GLN A 178 -20.09 -15.56 -6.94
C GLN A 178 -19.25 -14.37 -6.48
N GLY A 179 -18.66 -13.66 -7.44
CA GLY A 179 -17.91 -12.43 -7.19
C GLY A 179 -18.84 -11.23 -6.99
N ASN A 180 -18.70 -10.53 -5.88
CA ASN A 180 -19.36 -9.24 -5.70
C ASN A 180 -18.53 -8.16 -6.39
N ARG A 181 -19.16 -7.28 -7.17
CA ARG A 181 -18.49 -6.09 -7.68
C ARG A 181 -17.99 -5.25 -6.52
N ILE A 182 -16.72 -4.90 -6.57
CA ILE A 182 -16.11 -3.93 -5.66
C ILE A 182 -15.47 -2.82 -6.49
N PRO A 183 -15.20 -1.67 -5.90
CA PRO A 183 -14.47 -0.63 -6.61
C PRO A 183 -13.02 -1.02 -6.92
N LEU A 184 -12.47 -0.48 -8.00
CA LEU A 184 -11.11 -0.76 -8.45
C LEU A 184 -10.08 0.01 -7.59
N GLY A 185 -9.22 -0.74 -6.90
CA GLY A 185 -8.16 -0.22 -6.03
C GLY A 185 -6.94 0.30 -6.82
N MET A 186 -7.10 1.41 -7.54
CA MET A 186 -6.05 1.98 -8.42
C MET A 186 -4.73 2.32 -7.72
N ARG A 187 -4.77 2.60 -6.41
CA ARG A 187 -3.59 2.92 -5.59
C ARG A 187 -3.41 1.96 -4.41
N GLN A 188 -4.24 0.91 -4.35
CA GLN A 188 -4.18 -0.14 -3.34
C GLN A 188 -2.90 -0.96 -3.44
N PHE A 189 -2.35 -1.03 -4.64
CA PHE A 189 -1.24 -1.90 -4.96
C PHE A 189 -0.06 -1.13 -5.52
N VAL A 190 1.13 -1.60 -5.19
CA VAL A 190 2.37 -1.05 -5.72
C VAL A 190 2.57 -1.58 -7.14
N ARG A 191 2.08 -0.85 -8.16
CA ARG A 191 2.01 -1.30 -9.57
C ARG A 191 3.32 -1.22 -10.34
N LYS A 192 4.15 -0.26 -9.98
CA LYS A 192 5.59 -0.20 -10.25
C LYS A 192 6.14 0.42 -8.99
N ILE A 193 7.13 -0.18 -8.36
CA ILE A 193 7.75 0.44 -7.19
C ILE A 193 8.27 1.79 -7.68
N GLU A 194 7.52 2.84 -7.37
CA GLU A 194 7.95 4.23 -7.30
C GLU A 194 8.05 5.10 -8.56
N GLN A 195 8.08 4.63 -9.81
CA GLN A 195 8.43 5.56 -10.90
C GLN A 195 7.48 6.77 -11.10
N SER A 196 6.15 6.70 -10.93
CA SER A 196 5.31 7.91 -11.10
C SER A 196 5.15 8.79 -9.85
N VAL A 197 5.43 8.25 -8.65
CA VAL A 197 5.36 9.00 -7.38
C VAL A 197 6.74 9.56 -6.98
N GLN A 198 7.84 8.91 -7.38
CA GLN A 198 9.20 9.43 -7.24
C GLN A 198 9.66 10.30 -8.42
N GLN A 199 9.20 10.07 -9.66
CA GLN A 199 9.61 10.92 -10.79
C GLN A 199 8.96 12.32 -10.78
N GLY A 200 8.05 12.59 -9.83
CA GLY A 200 7.61 13.95 -9.49
C GLY A 200 8.53 14.71 -8.53
N GLU A 201 9.77 14.25 -8.34
CA GLU A 201 10.86 14.79 -7.48
C GLU A 201 11.01 14.15 -6.08
N GLY A 202 11.82 13.08 -6.02
CA GLY A 202 12.91 12.99 -5.03
C GLY A 202 12.59 12.47 -3.62
N GLY A 203 11.65 11.53 -3.45
CA GLY A 203 11.43 10.89 -2.13
C GLY A 203 10.87 11.82 -1.06
N ALA A 204 10.23 12.92 -1.48
CA ALA A 204 9.66 13.91 -0.59
C ALA A 204 8.38 13.42 0.12
N LEU A 205 7.64 12.47 -0.44
CA LEU A 205 6.47 11.87 0.20
C LEU A 205 6.91 10.71 1.10
N LEU A 206 6.67 10.82 2.40
CA LEU A 206 7.12 9.89 3.44
C LEU A 206 6.07 8.84 3.82
N ALA A 207 4.80 9.23 3.86
CA ALA A 207 3.69 8.33 4.14
C ALA A 207 2.42 8.76 3.40
N TYR A 208 1.58 7.79 3.06
CA TYR A 208 0.31 8.00 2.39
C TYR A 208 -0.72 6.98 2.84
N ASP A 209 -1.98 7.39 3.01
CA ASP A 209 -3.12 6.51 3.17
C ASP A 209 -4.35 7.11 2.47
N GLY A 210 -4.81 6.43 1.42
CA GLY A 210 -6.05 6.79 0.71
C GLY A 210 -7.29 6.07 1.24
N PHE A 211 -7.16 5.20 2.25
CA PHE A 211 -8.25 4.38 2.82
C PHE A 211 -8.99 3.46 1.82
N GLU A 212 -8.48 3.34 0.59
CA GLU A 212 -9.07 2.55 -0.51
C GLU A 212 -9.12 1.03 -0.22
N ASN A 213 -8.23 0.53 0.65
CA ASN A 213 -7.95 -0.91 0.85
C ASN A 213 -8.77 -1.56 1.97
N LEU A 214 -9.79 -0.89 2.49
CA LEU A 214 -10.51 -1.34 3.66
C LEU A 214 -11.97 -1.63 3.29
N VAL A 215 -12.50 -2.77 3.72
CA VAL A 215 -13.89 -3.17 3.48
C VAL A 215 -14.53 -3.44 4.84
N GLY A 216 -15.63 -2.75 5.14
CA GLY A 216 -16.32 -2.90 6.42
C GLY A 216 -15.66 -2.09 7.55
N ARG A 217 -15.43 -2.71 8.71
CA ARG A 217 -14.72 -2.06 9.82
C ARG A 217 -13.23 -1.99 9.50
N LEU A 218 -12.56 -0.94 9.96
CA LEU A 218 -11.11 -0.76 9.84
C LEU A 218 -10.40 -1.96 10.54
N GLN A 219 -10.05 -2.97 9.75
CA GLN A 219 -9.32 -4.16 10.16
C GLN A 219 -7.82 -3.85 10.13
N ARG A 220 -6.97 -4.70 10.74
CA ARG A 220 -5.51 -4.56 10.80
C ARG A 220 -4.81 -4.73 9.42
N GLY A 221 -5.41 -4.23 8.34
CA GLY A 221 -4.86 -4.23 6.98
C GLY A 221 -3.96 -3.02 6.73
N ARG A 222 -2.86 -3.23 6.02
CA ARG A 222 -1.92 -2.17 5.61
C ARG A 222 -2.48 -1.46 4.37
N SER A 223 -3.31 -0.43 4.56
CA SER A 223 -3.60 0.54 3.49
C SER A 223 -2.43 1.52 3.36
N GLY A 224 -2.10 1.94 2.14
CA GLY A 224 -1.06 2.94 1.89
C GLY A 224 0.38 2.50 2.22
N PHE A 225 1.31 3.46 2.33
CA PHE A 225 2.75 3.22 2.58
C PHE A 225 3.33 4.18 3.63
N GLY A 226 4.51 3.84 4.18
CA GLY A 226 5.20 4.66 5.20
C GLY A 226 4.72 4.40 6.63
N TRP A 227 4.03 3.28 6.86
CA TRP A 227 3.42 2.91 8.13
C TRP A 227 3.97 1.57 8.64
N SER A 228 4.27 1.47 9.93
CA SER A 228 4.80 0.24 10.55
C SER A 228 3.73 -0.85 10.78
N GLY A 229 2.45 -0.49 10.69
CA GLY A 229 1.33 -1.40 10.93
C GLY A 229 0.00 -0.84 10.43
N GLY A 230 -1.11 -1.46 10.83
CA GLY A 230 -2.46 -0.92 10.62
C GLY A 230 -2.85 0.10 11.69
N TRP A 231 -4.00 0.72 11.52
CA TRP A 231 -4.59 1.61 12.51
C TRP A 231 -5.06 0.86 13.78
N VAL A 232 -4.94 1.52 14.93
CA VAL A 232 -5.21 0.97 16.27
C VAL A 232 -6.18 1.87 17.03
N THR A 233 -6.98 1.29 17.93
CA THR A 233 -7.93 2.00 18.80
C THR A 233 -7.61 1.77 20.28
N ASN A 234 -8.22 2.57 21.17
CA ASN A 234 -8.08 2.38 22.61
C ASN A 234 -8.90 1.16 23.09
N TYR A 235 -8.20 0.12 23.54
CA TYR A 235 -8.70 -1.18 24.05
C TYR A 235 -9.78 -1.14 25.16
N GLN A 236 -10.14 0.02 25.70
CA GLN A 236 -11.05 0.14 26.85
C GLN A 236 -12.49 0.53 26.51
N ALA A 237 -12.75 1.04 25.31
CA ALA A 237 -14.12 1.21 24.84
C ALA A 237 -14.46 0.02 23.96
N HIS A 238 -15.69 -0.46 24.01
CA HIS A 238 -16.29 -1.34 22.98
C HIS A 238 -16.44 -0.60 21.62
N GLY A 239 -15.55 0.35 21.35
CA GLY A 239 -15.61 1.34 20.28
C GLY A 239 -15.17 0.74 18.96
N SER A 240 -15.96 1.02 17.93
CA SER A 240 -15.63 0.72 16.55
C SER A 240 -14.27 1.33 16.19
N THR A 241 -13.46 0.54 15.50
CA THR A 241 -12.48 1.07 14.57
C THR A 241 -13.29 1.71 13.45
N GLY A 242 -13.04 2.99 13.10
CA GLY A 242 -13.83 3.78 12.16
C GLY A 242 -14.33 3.01 10.93
N THR A 243 -15.43 3.48 10.34
CA THR A 243 -16.07 2.79 9.22
C THR A 243 -15.48 3.22 7.89
N ILE A 244 -15.54 2.33 6.92
CA ILE A 244 -15.13 2.66 5.56
C ILE A 244 -16.36 2.79 4.71
N VAL A 245 -16.51 3.94 4.06
CA VAL A 245 -17.67 4.31 3.27
C VAL A 245 -17.26 4.59 1.84
N ASP A 246 -18.15 4.31 0.89
CA ASP A 246 -17.88 4.63 -0.51
C ASP A 246 -17.91 6.15 -0.72
N ALA A 247 -16.92 6.63 -1.46
CA ALA A 247 -16.84 8.02 -1.86
C ALA A 247 -17.93 8.35 -2.86
N ARG A 248 -18.37 9.62 -2.85
CA ARG A 248 -19.27 10.12 -3.88
C ARG A 248 -18.59 10.05 -5.24
N ASN A 249 -19.36 9.78 -6.28
CA ASN A 249 -18.89 9.83 -7.66
C ASN A 249 -18.77 11.31 -8.11
N ASP A 250 -17.71 11.97 -7.63
CA ASP A 250 -17.36 13.34 -7.95
C ASP A 250 -15.84 13.51 -8.08
N ALA A 251 -15.37 14.74 -8.21
CA ALA A 251 -13.95 15.07 -8.17
C ALA A 251 -13.73 16.24 -7.21
N VAL A 252 -12.76 16.10 -6.31
CA VAL A 252 -12.37 17.14 -5.34
C VAL A 252 -10.88 17.40 -5.45
N PHE A 253 -10.48 18.66 -5.50
CA PHE A 253 -9.07 19.06 -5.66
C PHE A 253 -8.34 18.36 -6.83
N GLY A 254 -9.05 18.16 -7.95
CA GLY A 254 -8.51 17.48 -9.13
C GLY A 254 -8.40 15.96 -9.01
N ILE A 255 -8.90 15.37 -7.92
CA ILE A 255 -8.85 13.95 -7.64
C ILE A 255 -10.23 13.34 -7.90
N PRO A 256 -10.39 12.47 -8.92
CA PRO A 256 -11.61 11.70 -9.12
C PRO A 256 -11.84 10.75 -7.95
N ARG A 257 -13.07 10.72 -7.43
CA ARG A 257 -13.51 9.88 -6.30
C ARG A 257 -14.47 8.75 -6.67
N ALA A 258 -14.78 8.61 -7.95
CA ALA A 258 -15.55 7.47 -8.45
C ALA A 258 -14.92 6.14 -8.01
N GLY A 259 -15.66 5.33 -7.25
CA GLY A 259 -15.17 4.05 -6.76
C GLY A 259 -14.08 4.15 -5.68
N ARG A 260 -13.87 5.32 -5.07
CA ARG A 260 -12.95 5.43 -3.93
C ARG A 260 -13.67 5.14 -2.63
N ARG A 261 -12.91 4.95 -1.56
CA ARG A 261 -13.42 4.78 -0.21
C ARG A 261 -12.79 5.79 0.73
N LEU A 262 -13.56 6.18 1.74
CA LEU A 262 -13.20 7.19 2.72
C LEU A 262 -13.16 6.52 4.10
N LEU A 263 -12.30 7.03 4.97
CA LEU A 263 -12.41 6.76 6.40
C LEU A 263 -13.49 7.66 7.00
N GLN A 264 -14.55 7.06 7.54
CA GLN A 264 -15.53 7.75 8.36
C GLN A 264 -15.24 7.53 9.85
N LEU A 265 -15.02 8.62 10.58
CA LEU A 265 -14.90 8.63 12.03
C LEU A 265 -16.15 9.24 12.66
N SER A 266 -16.65 8.62 13.72
CA SER A 266 -17.84 9.07 14.44
C SER A 266 -17.79 8.79 15.94
N SER A 267 -18.77 9.28 16.69
CA SER A 267 -19.03 8.83 18.06
C SER A 267 -17.83 8.87 19.02
N GLY A 268 -17.00 9.91 18.92
CA GLY A 268 -15.86 10.09 19.84
C GLY A 268 -14.65 9.19 19.52
N GLU A 269 -14.61 8.58 18.33
CA GLU A 269 -13.53 7.69 17.93
C GLU A 269 -12.17 8.39 17.96
N SER A 270 -11.17 7.66 18.49
CA SER A 270 -9.77 8.05 18.50
C SER A 270 -8.93 6.87 18.03
N ILE A 271 -8.33 7.04 16.85
CA ILE A 271 -7.50 6.02 16.21
C ILE A 271 -6.10 6.56 15.97
N TRP A 272 -5.12 5.68 15.96
CA TRP A 272 -3.75 6.05 15.66
C TRP A 272 -3.02 5.01 14.84
N ARG A 273 -1.96 5.45 14.17
CA ARG A 273 -1.09 4.61 13.36
C ARG A 273 0.35 5.09 13.49
N ASP A 274 1.27 4.14 13.59
CA ASP A 274 2.69 4.42 13.71
C ASP A 274 3.34 4.45 12.32
N LEU A 275 4.22 5.43 12.12
CA LEU A 275 5.06 5.56 10.94
C LEU A 275 6.11 4.46 10.94
N GLU A 276 6.49 4.04 9.74
CA GLU A 276 7.64 3.13 9.54
C GLU A 276 8.95 3.81 9.94
N HIS A 277 9.08 5.09 9.57
CA HIS A 277 10.19 5.95 9.96
C HIS A 277 9.64 7.15 10.76
N PRO A 278 9.94 7.25 12.07
CA PRO A 278 9.54 8.40 12.87
C PRO A 278 10.05 9.73 12.31
N LEU A 279 9.25 10.78 12.42
CA LEU A 279 9.65 12.12 11.98
C LEU A 279 10.66 12.69 12.97
N VAL A 280 11.92 12.82 12.56
CA VAL A 280 13.01 13.33 13.40
C VAL A 280 13.00 14.85 13.41
N MET A 281 12.80 15.45 14.58
CA MET A 281 12.62 16.89 14.76
C MET A 281 13.94 17.63 14.98
N GLU A 282 14.85 17.53 14.00
CA GLU A 282 16.10 18.30 14.03
C GLU A 282 15.90 19.74 13.50
N PRO A 283 16.68 20.71 13.97
CA PRO A 283 16.67 22.07 13.45
C PRO A 283 16.74 22.16 11.93
N GLY A 284 15.89 23.00 11.34
CA GLY A 284 15.84 23.22 9.89
C GLY A 284 15.05 22.16 9.12
N ARG A 285 14.59 21.09 9.77
CA ARG A 285 13.65 20.14 9.14
C ARG A 285 12.28 20.79 8.97
N VAL A 286 11.66 20.48 7.83
CA VAL A 286 10.29 20.86 7.49
C VAL A 286 9.54 19.60 7.12
N TYR A 287 8.34 19.45 7.70
CA TYR A 287 7.41 18.39 7.37
C TYR A 287 6.07 19.00 7.00
N TYR A 288 5.35 18.31 6.12
CA TYR A 288 3.98 18.64 5.76
C TYR A 288 3.10 17.42 6.03
N LEU A 289 1.89 17.67 6.53
CA LEU A 289 0.83 16.68 6.67
C LEU A 289 -0.42 17.25 6.00
N SER A 290 -1.02 16.51 5.07
CA SER A 290 -2.30 16.90 4.48
C SER A 290 -3.33 15.78 4.57
N PHE A 291 -4.60 16.16 4.51
CA PHE A 291 -5.72 15.25 4.31
C PHE A 291 -6.92 16.01 3.76
N ILE A 292 -7.82 15.30 3.07
CA ILE A 292 -9.13 15.81 2.69
C ILE A 292 -10.12 15.43 3.79
N GLY A 293 -10.95 16.37 4.22
CA GLY A 293 -11.92 16.17 5.27
C GLY A 293 -13.27 16.82 4.98
N GLN A 294 -14.36 16.15 5.38
CA GLN A 294 -15.73 16.69 5.36
C GLN A 294 -16.38 16.41 6.71
N ARG A 295 -16.82 17.46 7.40
CA ARG A 295 -17.67 17.33 8.59
C ARG A 295 -19.12 17.25 8.15
N HIS A 296 -19.85 16.24 8.59
CA HIS A 296 -21.29 16.16 8.32
C HIS A 296 -22.12 16.96 9.34
N SER A 297 -23.23 17.51 8.88
CA SER A 297 -24.23 18.13 9.74
C SER A 297 -24.75 17.14 10.78
N ALA A 298 -24.86 17.56 12.05
CA ALA A 298 -25.33 16.73 13.15
C ALA A 298 -26.44 17.44 13.95
N LYS A 299 -27.32 16.65 14.60
CA LYS A 299 -28.42 17.20 15.43
C LYS A 299 -27.94 17.85 16.72
N ASN A 300 -26.87 17.32 17.32
CA ASN A 300 -26.27 17.91 18.51
C ASN A 300 -25.16 18.86 18.07
N GLU A 301 -25.21 20.11 18.52
CA GLU A 301 -24.24 21.14 18.17
C GLU A 301 -22.94 21.02 18.97
N SER A 302 -22.94 20.29 20.10
CA SER A 302 -21.77 20.13 20.97
C SER A 302 -20.92 18.90 20.63
N GLY A 303 -19.60 18.97 20.87
CA GLY A 303 -18.70 17.81 20.72
C GLY A 303 -18.51 17.35 19.27
N ARG A 304 -18.30 18.29 18.34
CA ARG A 304 -18.23 18.04 16.88
C ARG A 304 -16.86 18.33 16.27
N PHE A 305 -15.79 18.28 17.07
CA PHE A 305 -14.45 18.64 16.63
C PHE A 305 -13.78 17.48 15.85
N LEU A 306 -12.75 17.83 15.08
CA LEU A 306 -11.75 16.91 14.53
C LEU A 306 -10.36 17.41 14.94
N GLN A 307 -9.48 16.49 15.35
CA GLN A 307 -8.08 16.76 15.62
C GLN A 307 -7.22 15.68 14.95
N VAL A 308 -6.26 16.13 14.13
CA VAL A 308 -5.14 15.31 13.64
C VAL A 308 -3.89 15.71 14.42
N SER A 309 -3.18 14.75 14.98
CA SER A 309 -2.02 14.99 15.84
C SER A 309 -0.85 14.09 15.49
N LEU A 310 0.34 14.66 15.55
CA LEU A 310 1.58 13.92 15.67
C LEU A 310 1.96 13.84 17.16
N CYS A 311 2.21 12.64 17.64
CA CYS A 311 2.48 12.39 19.06
C CYS A 311 3.60 11.37 19.28
N SER A 312 4.21 11.42 20.47
CA SER A 312 5.17 10.41 20.92
C SER A 312 4.48 9.12 21.37
N ASN A 313 5.22 8.01 21.34
CA ASN A 313 4.76 6.69 21.77
C ASN A 313 4.48 6.60 23.28
N ASP A 314 5.04 7.52 24.08
CA ASP A 314 4.89 7.49 25.52
C ASP A 314 3.41 7.60 25.92
N ARG A 315 2.86 6.47 26.37
CA ARG A 315 1.65 6.42 27.18
C ARG A 315 1.99 7.11 28.49
N HIS A 316 1.97 8.44 28.51
CA HIS A 316 2.09 9.15 29.75
C HIS A 316 0.87 8.77 30.62
N PRO A 317 1.04 8.37 31.89
CA PRO A 317 -0.07 7.97 32.78
C PRO A 317 -1.10 9.10 33.05
N ARG A 318 -0.88 10.29 32.49
CA ARG A 318 -1.80 11.42 32.50
C ARG A 318 -1.98 11.90 31.05
N PRO A 319 -3.18 11.85 30.46
CA PRO A 319 -3.43 12.29 29.08
C PRO A 319 -3.06 13.75 28.80
N ARG A 320 -3.06 14.60 29.85
CA ARG A 320 -2.80 16.05 29.73
C ARG A 320 -1.32 16.44 29.56
N SER A 321 -0.38 15.50 29.66
CA SER A 321 1.07 15.77 29.54
C SER A 321 1.72 15.09 28.36
N GLN A 322 0.93 14.49 27.45
CA GLN A 322 1.47 14.00 26.19
C GLN A 322 1.71 15.21 25.28
N LYS A 323 2.97 15.52 24.99
CA LYS A 323 3.31 16.57 24.03
C LYS A 323 2.82 16.15 22.66
N GLU A 324 1.92 16.95 22.11
CA GLU A 324 1.33 16.72 20.79
C GLU A 324 1.41 18.00 19.96
N LEU A 325 1.64 17.79 18.67
CA LEU A 325 1.54 18.79 17.62
C LEU A 325 0.33 18.42 16.78
N GLY A 326 -0.69 19.27 16.73
CA GLY A 326 -1.91 18.92 16.02
C GLY A 326 -2.64 20.12 15.46
N PHE A 327 -3.61 19.83 14.61
CA PHE A 327 -4.50 20.81 14.01
C PHE A 327 -5.83 20.17 13.62
N GLY A 328 -6.83 20.99 13.33
CA GLY A 328 -8.14 20.53 12.92
C GLY A 328 -9.19 21.62 13.02
N ILE A 329 -10.43 21.25 13.32
CA ILE A 329 -11.53 22.19 13.50
C ILE A 329 -12.25 21.95 14.83
N THR A 330 -12.69 23.03 15.48
CA THR A 330 -13.44 22.96 16.73
C THR A 330 -14.87 22.47 16.51
N THR A 331 -15.61 22.28 17.61
CA THR A 331 -17.06 22.09 17.59
C THR A 331 -17.78 23.14 16.74
N ASP A 332 -17.44 24.41 16.90
CA ASP A 332 -18.06 25.52 16.15
C ASP A 332 -17.46 25.72 14.74
N GLY A 333 -16.57 24.83 14.30
CA GLY A 333 -15.98 24.83 12.96
C GLY A 333 -14.75 25.73 12.81
N PHE A 334 -14.25 26.35 13.88
CA PHE A 334 -13.06 27.19 13.79
C PHE A 334 -11.80 26.35 13.53
N PRO A 335 -11.02 26.65 12.49
CA PRO A 335 -9.70 26.07 12.29
C PRO A 335 -8.78 26.37 13.46
N PHE A 336 -8.11 25.34 13.97
CA PHE A 336 -7.19 25.49 15.08
C PHE A 336 -5.87 24.78 14.86
N VAL A 337 -4.84 25.30 15.53
CA VAL A 337 -3.56 24.64 15.73
C VAL A 337 -3.36 24.42 17.23
N LYS A 338 -2.84 23.25 17.60
CA LYS A 338 -2.55 22.86 18.98
C LYS A 338 -1.08 22.52 19.13
N SER A 339 -0.45 23.15 20.11
CA SER A 339 0.96 22.98 20.42
C SER A 339 1.14 22.97 21.94
N ASP A 340 1.53 21.80 22.49
CA ASP A 340 1.72 21.61 23.93
C ASP A 340 0.50 22.04 24.78
N GLY A 341 -0.69 21.58 24.37
CA GLY A 341 -1.95 21.87 25.06
C GLY A 341 -2.53 23.27 24.82
N LYS A 342 -1.77 24.21 24.25
CA LYS A 342 -2.27 25.54 23.86
C LYS A 342 -2.91 25.47 22.48
N ILE A 343 -4.07 26.10 22.34
CA ILE A 343 -4.84 26.15 21.10
C ILE A 343 -4.81 27.59 20.56
N THR A 344 -4.54 27.74 19.28
CA THR A 344 -4.65 29.00 18.53
C THR A 344 -5.74 28.85 17.48
N GLN A 345 -6.66 29.83 17.42
CA GLN A 345 -7.75 29.93 16.44
C GLN A 345 -7.73 31.35 15.88
N SER A 346 -7.53 31.49 14.57
CA SER A 346 -7.37 32.82 13.94
C SER A 346 -8.11 32.98 12.62
N ALA A 347 -8.92 32.01 12.23
CA ALA A 347 -9.67 32.01 10.97
C ALA A 347 -11.18 31.87 11.21
N PRO A 348 -12.02 32.32 10.27
CA PRO A 348 -13.46 32.08 10.29
C PRO A 348 -13.80 30.57 10.31
N PRO A 349 -15.00 30.19 10.78
CA PRO A 349 -15.40 28.80 10.86
C PRO A 349 -15.63 28.20 9.47
N THR A 350 -15.38 26.91 9.33
CA THR A 350 -15.69 26.12 8.14
C THR A 350 -17.14 25.67 8.14
N ASP A 351 -17.73 25.58 6.95
CA ASP A 351 -19.09 25.09 6.76
C ASP A 351 -19.18 23.56 6.92
N ASP A 352 -20.31 23.09 7.44
CA ASP A 352 -20.66 21.67 7.40
C ASP A 352 -20.97 21.22 5.96
N ASP A 353 -20.88 19.91 5.73
CA ASP A 353 -21.15 19.23 4.47
C ASP A 353 -20.32 19.76 3.27
N THR A 354 -19.30 20.59 3.53
CA THR A 354 -18.34 21.08 2.56
C THR A 354 -17.03 20.29 2.71
N VAL A 355 -16.48 19.86 1.58
CA VAL A 355 -15.18 19.16 1.55
C VAL A 355 -14.06 20.20 1.57
N PHE A 356 -13.07 20.00 2.45
CA PHE A 356 -11.89 20.85 2.58
C PHE A 356 -10.60 20.02 2.46
N LEU A 357 -9.55 20.64 1.93
CA LEU A 357 -8.17 20.13 2.00
C LEU A 357 -7.46 20.85 3.13
N TYR A 358 -6.96 20.09 4.10
CA TYR A 358 -6.18 20.60 5.22
C TYR A 358 -4.70 20.33 4.95
N VAL A 359 -3.85 21.34 5.09
CA VAL A 359 -2.40 21.22 4.91
C VAL A 359 -1.71 21.88 6.10
N GLY A 360 -1.10 21.04 6.95
CA GLY A 360 -0.26 21.46 8.06
C GLY A 360 1.22 21.45 7.66
N LYS A 361 1.94 22.54 7.90
CA LYS A 361 3.40 22.62 7.82
C LYS A 361 3.97 22.66 9.23
N ILE A 362 5.05 21.92 9.46
CA ILE A 362 5.76 21.85 10.74
C ILE A 362 7.21 22.27 10.48
N VAL A 363 7.67 23.27 11.23
CA VAL A 363 9.05 23.78 11.14
C VAL A 363 9.71 23.64 12.50
N VAL A 364 10.93 23.13 12.51
CA VAL A 364 11.76 23.07 13.73
C VAL A 364 12.82 24.17 13.66
N SER A 365 12.80 25.08 14.64
CA SER A 365 13.76 26.18 14.73
C SER A 365 15.15 25.70 15.18
N SER A 366 16.16 26.58 15.05
CA SER A 366 17.50 26.37 15.63
C SER A 366 17.49 26.14 17.14
N GLU A 367 16.47 26.65 17.83
CA GLU A 367 16.27 26.47 19.27
C GLU A 367 15.47 25.21 19.62
N ARG A 368 15.24 24.32 18.64
CA ARG A 368 14.43 23.09 18.79
C ARG A 368 13.00 23.35 19.25
N LEU A 369 12.43 24.47 18.80
CA LEU A 369 11.00 24.74 18.93
C LEU A 369 10.30 24.36 17.63
N ALA A 370 9.28 23.52 17.73
CA ALA A 370 8.40 23.22 16.61
C ALA A 370 7.27 24.26 16.53
N GLN A 371 6.96 24.68 15.30
CA GLN A 371 5.84 25.55 15.00
C GLN A 371 5.00 24.95 13.88
N ILE A 372 3.68 24.99 14.03
CA ILE A 372 2.73 24.47 13.05
C ILE A 372 2.03 25.64 12.35
N TYR A 373 1.93 25.54 11.04
CA TYR A 373 1.14 26.43 10.19
C TYR A 373 0.06 25.60 9.50
N LEU A 374 -1.17 26.09 9.50
CA LEU A 374 -2.31 25.42 8.90
C LEU A 374 -2.84 26.26 7.75
N ARG A 375 -2.99 25.64 6.59
CA ARG A 375 -3.73 26.18 5.44
C ARG A 375 -4.89 25.25 5.13
N ILE A 376 -6.07 25.81 4.92
CA ILE A 376 -7.27 25.07 4.52
C ILE A 376 -7.74 25.60 3.18
N TYR A 377 -8.06 24.72 2.24
CA TYR A 377 -8.69 25.05 0.96
C TYR A 377 -10.12 24.53 0.92
N ARG A 378 -11.04 25.36 0.46
CA ARG A 378 -12.42 24.93 0.20
C ARG A 378 -12.49 24.21 -1.15
N THR A 379 -13.37 23.21 -1.29
CA THR A 379 -13.66 22.65 -2.62
C THR A 379 -14.08 23.75 -3.59
N GLY A 380 -13.44 23.78 -4.77
CA GLY A 380 -13.58 24.83 -5.79
C GLY A 380 -12.49 25.92 -5.72
N GLU A 381 -11.74 26.01 -4.63
CA GLU A 381 -10.55 26.85 -4.53
C GLU A 381 -9.36 26.16 -5.24
N ALA A 382 -8.55 26.95 -5.96
CA ALA A 382 -7.31 26.44 -6.53
C ALA A 382 -6.29 26.20 -5.41
N VAL A 383 -5.70 25.00 -5.39
CA VAL A 383 -4.63 24.67 -4.44
C VAL A 383 -3.33 25.28 -4.95
N ASP A 384 -2.63 25.99 -4.08
CA ASP A 384 -1.34 26.60 -4.41
C ASP A 384 -0.34 25.52 -4.87
N GLN A 385 0.39 25.76 -5.97
CA GLN A 385 1.40 24.81 -6.48
C GLN A 385 2.68 24.81 -5.62
N GLN A 386 2.92 25.90 -4.91
CA GLN A 386 4.03 26.11 -4.01
C GLN A 386 3.48 26.52 -2.63
N GLU A 387 4.38 26.61 -1.64
CA GLU A 387 3.98 27.02 -0.31
C GLU A 387 3.29 28.40 -0.34
N PRO A 388 2.11 28.54 0.29
CA PRO A 388 1.33 29.77 0.25
C PRO A 388 2.01 30.86 1.07
N MET A 389 1.83 32.11 0.63
CA MET A 389 2.27 33.27 1.41
C MET A 389 1.35 33.56 2.61
N ALA A 390 0.13 33.04 2.60
CA ALA A 390 -0.87 33.26 3.64
C ALA A 390 -1.31 31.92 4.27
N TRP A 391 -1.33 31.90 5.61
CA TRP A 391 -1.74 30.75 6.40
C TRP A 391 -3.08 31.02 7.09
N THR A 392 -3.95 30.02 7.14
CA THR A 392 -5.26 30.09 7.81
C THR A 392 -5.07 30.27 9.32
N THR A 393 -4.23 29.44 9.93
CA THR A 393 -3.90 29.53 11.36
C THR A 393 -2.42 29.25 11.57
N VAL A 394 -1.78 30.06 12.41
CA VAL A 394 -0.36 29.86 12.79
C VAL A 394 -0.27 29.61 14.28
N GLY A 395 0.30 28.46 14.66
CA GLY A 395 0.51 28.10 16.05
C GLY A 395 1.68 28.86 16.69
N MET A 396 1.72 28.81 18.01
CA MET A 396 2.87 29.31 18.77
C MET A 396 4.02 28.29 18.73
N PRO A 397 5.29 28.72 18.62
CA PRO A 397 6.43 27.83 18.78
C PRO A 397 6.41 27.14 20.15
N THR A 398 6.67 25.83 20.18
CA THR A 398 6.74 25.06 21.43
C THR A 398 7.86 24.03 21.39
N ALA A 399 8.34 23.62 22.56
CA ALA A 399 9.31 22.53 22.65
C ALA A 399 8.68 21.23 22.14
N CYS A 400 9.33 20.55 21.20
CA CYS A 400 8.89 19.26 20.69
C CYS A 400 9.77 18.11 21.15
N GLU A 401 9.24 16.90 21.03
CA GLU A 401 10.01 15.67 21.19
C GLU A 401 11.03 15.52 20.05
N ALA A 402 12.10 14.77 20.31
CA ALA A 402 13.14 14.53 19.31
C ALA A 402 12.63 13.75 18.08
N ALA A 403 11.61 12.91 18.26
CA ALA A 403 10.96 12.18 17.17
C ALA A 403 9.46 12.01 17.42
N LEU A 404 8.66 12.13 16.37
CA LEU A 404 7.22 11.86 16.39
C LEU A 404 6.91 10.63 15.51
N PRO A 405 6.68 9.45 16.12
CA PRO A 405 6.42 8.22 15.40
C PRO A 405 4.95 8.02 15.00
N ARG A 406 4.01 8.78 15.56
CA ARG A 406 2.59 8.42 15.49
C ARG A 406 1.73 9.53 14.93
N VAL A 407 0.80 9.16 14.05
CA VAL A 407 -0.36 9.98 13.66
C VAL A 407 -1.58 9.51 14.44
N ARG A 408 -2.33 10.45 15.03
CA ARG A 408 -3.58 10.21 15.72
C ARG A 408 -4.69 11.06 15.12
N LEU A 409 -5.81 10.42 14.79
CA LEU A 409 -7.06 11.06 14.38
C LEU A 409 -8.05 10.95 15.54
N THR A 410 -8.73 12.03 15.88
CA THR A 410 -9.72 12.03 16.96
C THR A 410 -10.89 12.93 16.60
N VAL A 411 -12.09 12.41 16.76
CA VAL A 411 -13.34 13.15 16.57
C VAL A 411 -14.11 13.29 17.88
N GLY A 412 -14.97 14.29 17.98
CA GLY A 412 -15.88 14.44 19.11
C GLY A 412 -17.07 13.47 19.08
N GLU A 413 -17.76 13.32 20.21
CA GLU A 413 -18.86 12.36 20.41
C GLU A 413 -20.05 12.54 19.46
N SER A 414 -20.30 13.77 18.98
CA SER A 414 -21.40 14.08 18.06
C SER A 414 -20.91 14.45 16.66
N ALA A 415 -19.64 14.21 16.38
CA ALA A 415 -19.06 14.45 15.06
C ALA A 415 -19.21 13.21 14.17
N ILE A 416 -19.41 13.46 12.87
CA ILE A 416 -19.23 12.47 11.81
C ILE A 416 -18.33 13.14 10.78
N PHE A 417 -17.17 12.54 10.51
CA PHE A 417 -16.18 13.07 9.57
C PHE A 417 -15.78 12.02 8.56
N ASP A 418 -15.81 12.38 7.29
CA ASP A 418 -15.15 11.61 6.25
C ASP A 418 -13.74 12.19 6.01
N ILE A 419 -12.76 11.29 5.91
CA ILE A 419 -11.34 11.59 5.73
C ILE A 419 -10.81 10.79 4.53
N ASP A 420 -10.03 11.44 3.68
CA ASP A 420 -9.40 10.85 2.49
C ASP A 420 -8.00 11.45 2.28
N GLU A 421 -7.17 10.82 1.45
CA GLU A 421 -5.87 11.34 0.98
C GLU A 421 -4.93 11.83 2.11
N LEU A 422 -4.76 11.05 3.18
CA LEU A 422 -3.82 11.39 4.24
C LEU A 422 -2.38 11.26 3.71
N LYS A 423 -1.61 12.35 3.71
CA LYS A 423 -0.23 12.41 3.21
C LYS A 423 0.70 13.02 4.24
N ILE A 424 1.92 12.52 4.32
CA ILE A 424 3.04 13.14 5.04
C ILE A 424 4.22 13.24 4.11
N GLY A 425 4.83 14.41 4.03
CA GLY A 425 6.00 14.64 3.18
C GLY A 425 6.92 15.74 3.70
N THR A 426 7.95 16.05 2.92
CA THR A 426 8.98 17.06 3.23
C THR A 426 8.89 18.29 2.34
N THR A 427 8.03 18.28 1.33
CA THR A 427 7.75 19.44 0.48
C THR A 427 6.25 19.69 0.37
N TRP A 428 5.88 20.95 0.14
CA TRP A 428 4.49 21.35 -0.09
C TRP A 428 3.84 20.53 -1.21
N TYR A 429 4.51 20.44 -2.35
CA TYR A 429 4.00 19.74 -3.54
C TYR A 429 3.80 18.24 -3.28
N SER A 430 4.66 17.60 -2.49
CA SER A 430 4.51 16.17 -2.18
C SER A 430 3.18 15.82 -1.50
N VAL A 431 2.59 16.76 -0.74
CA VAL A 431 1.33 16.53 -0.02
C VAL A 431 0.11 17.22 -0.65
N THR A 432 0.31 18.07 -1.66
CA THR A 432 -0.78 18.82 -2.32
C THR A 432 -0.95 18.48 -3.80
N GLY A 433 0.08 17.92 -4.43
CA GLY A 433 0.05 17.52 -5.83
C GLY A 433 -1.03 16.47 -6.11
N VAL A 434 -1.68 16.63 -7.26
CA VAL A 434 -2.55 15.61 -7.83
C VAL A 434 -1.65 14.59 -8.52
N THR A 435 -1.60 13.36 -8.02
CA THR A 435 -0.91 12.27 -8.71
C THR A 435 -1.67 11.96 -9.99
N SER A 436 -1.27 12.59 -11.10
CA SER A 436 -1.91 12.42 -12.40
C SER A 436 -1.64 11.02 -12.93
N CYS A 437 -2.69 10.25 -13.18
CA CYS A 437 -2.64 9.13 -14.10
C CYS A 437 -2.48 9.72 -15.51
N HIS A 438 -1.27 9.76 -16.06
CA HIS A 438 -1.05 10.13 -17.45
C HIS A 438 -0.51 8.93 -18.21
N GLY A 439 -1.33 8.45 -19.14
CA GLY A 439 -1.03 7.34 -20.03
C GLY A 439 -2.04 7.21 -21.16
N VAL A 440 -2.62 8.31 -21.66
CA VAL A 440 -3.22 8.35 -23.01
C VAL A 440 -2.98 9.76 -23.58
N GLN A 441 -1.81 9.97 -24.20
CA GLN A 441 -1.71 11.03 -25.21
C GLN A 441 -2.47 10.53 -26.44
N GLY A 442 -3.76 10.86 -26.52
CA GLY A 442 -4.50 10.80 -27.76
C GLY A 442 -3.89 11.81 -28.72
N SER A 443 -3.12 11.33 -29.69
CA SER A 443 -2.76 12.09 -30.87
C SER A 443 -4.05 12.54 -31.55
N ALA A 444 -4.26 13.85 -31.61
CA ALA A 444 -5.36 14.44 -32.36
C ALA A 444 -5.24 14.01 -33.83
N PRO A 445 -6.31 13.53 -34.48
CA PRO A 445 -6.27 13.23 -35.90
C PRO A 445 -6.12 14.54 -36.66
N ALA A 446 -5.11 14.58 -37.55
CA ALA A 446 -4.89 15.67 -38.47
C ALA A 446 -6.17 15.94 -39.28
N GLN A 447 -6.75 17.12 -39.09
CA GLN A 447 -7.78 17.68 -39.95
C GLN A 447 -7.19 17.78 -41.36
N THR A 448 -7.63 16.90 -42.25
CA THR A 448 -7.33 17.02 -43.67
C THR A 448 -8.25 18.09 -44.24
N ASP A 449 -7.67 19.24 -44.59
CA ASP A 449 -8.33 20.26 -45.41
C ASP A 449 -8.81 19.62 -46.71
N ARG A 450 -10.13 19.46 -46.86
CA ARG A 450 -10.75 19.32 -48.17
C ARG A 450 -10.89 20.71 -48.77
N ILE A 451 -9.90 21.04 -49.58
CA ILE A 451 -9.96 22.05 -50.63
C ILE A 451 -11.22 21.81 -51.47
N GLY A 452 -12.10 22.81 -51.51
CA GLY A 452 -13.23 22.84 -52.41
C GLY A 452 -12.75 22.97 -53.86
N THR A 453 -13.40 22.22 -54.75
CA THR A 453 -13.42 22.56 -56.18
C THR A 453 -14.73 22.09 -56.78
N GLN A 454 -15.49 23.11 -57.23
CA GLN A 454 -16.59 23.16 -58.22
C GLN A 454 -17.88 22.40 -57.96
#